data_AF-A0A084TFM8-F1
#
_entry.id   AF-A0A084TFM8-F1
#
_cell.length_a   1.000
_cell.length_b   1.000
_cell.length_c   1.000
_cell.angle_alpha   90.00
_cell.angle_beta   90.00
_cell.angle_gamma   90.00
#
_symmetry.space_group_name_H-M   'P 1'
#
loop_
_entity.id
_entity.type
_entity.pdbx_description
1 polymer ?
#
loop_
_entity_poly.entity_id
_entity_poly.type
_entity_poly.pdbx_seq_one_letter_code
_entity_poly.pdbx_strand_id
1 'polypeptide(L)'
;MFSSQTHHQTTNPGTCSEVLLTGRRQLRSLKQKGREARPAMSLSQAFKKVRQLKMLSDQKRAEKRLVIDALKASGLYQEVCQCLPEQRVLSTEDIDRLRHRLATTTALHDWSWFVVGSALFQGVVMFSCFKTVTPALLLKSTANGFELQSFHFDFSTQQLMG
;
A
#
# COMPACT_ATOMS: atom_id res chain seq x y z
N MET A 1 -26.82 26.09 -71.75
CA MET A 1 -27.32 25.83 -70.38
C MET A 1 -26.26 25.05 -69.63
N PHE A 2 -26.12 25.36 -68.34
CA PHE A 2 -25.14 24.89 -67.34
C PHE A 2 -23.83 25.70 -67.20
N SER A 3 -23.86 26.55 -66.17
CA SER A 3 -22.75 27.22 -65.49
C SER A 3 -21.95 26.23 -64.62
N SER A 4 -20.66 26.50 -64.38
CA SER A 4 -19.99 26.43 -63.05
C SER A 4 -18.50 26.86 -63.08
N GLN A 5 -18.23 27.98 -62.39
CA GLN A 5 -17.13 28.33 -61.46
C GLN A 5 -15.93 27.38 -61.29
N THR A 6 -14.66 27.84 -61.48
CA THR A 6 -13.65 28.34 -60.48
C THR A 6 -13.36 27.36 -59.32
N HIS A 7 -12.14 27.05 -58.86
CA HIS A 7 -11.05 27.94 -58.45
C HIS A 7 -9.77 27.16 -58.09
N HIS A 8 -8.64 27.86 -58.12
CA HIS A 8 -7.33 27.48 -57.59
C HIS A 8 -7.34 27.04 -56.12
N GLN A 9 -6.49 26.07 -55.78
CA GLN A 9 -6.08 25.78 -54.41
C GLN A 9 -4.57 25.98 -54.28
N THR A 10 -4.17 27.15 -53.77
CA THR A 10 -2.84 27.44 -53.23
C THR A 10 -2.87 27.20 -51.73
N THR A 11 -2.11 26.23 -51.24
CA THR A 11 -1.93 25.97 -49.80
C THR A 11 -0.82 26.85 -49.22
N ASN A 12 -1.21 27.81 -48.38
CA ASN A 12 -0.32 28.64 -47.58
C ASN A 12 0.21 27.88 -46.34
N PRO A 13 1.47 28.10 -45.91
CA PRO A 13 2.02 27.55 -44.68
C PRO A 13 1.79 28.53 -43.53
N GLY A 14 0.88 28.21 -42.61
CA GLY A 14 0.53 29.11 -41.51
C GLY A 14 -0.16 28.41 -40.35
N THR A 15 0.42 27.34 -39.81
CA THR A 15 -0.33 26.50 -38.85
C THR A 15 0.51 25.82 -37.76
N CYS A 16 1.61 26.44 -37.31
CA CYS A 16 2.32 25.98 -36.11
C CYS A 16 2.44 27.04 -35.01
N SER A 17 2.53 28.32 -35.36
CA SER A 17 2.75 29.39 -34.37
C SER A 17 1.50 29.72 -33.54
N GLU A 18 0.32 29.75 -34.17
CA GLU A 18 -0.94 30.08 -33.47
C GLU A 18 -1.41 28.99 -32.51
N VAL A 19 -1.18 27.71 -32.84
CA VAL A 19 -1.51 26.56 -31.97
C VAL A 19 -0.62 26.55 -30.71
N LEU A 20 0.66 26.91 -30.84
CA LEU A 20 1.58 27.01 -29.71
C LEU A 20 1.27 28.21 -28.79
N LEU A 21 0.81 29.34 -29.36
CA LEU A 21 0.44 30.53 -28.59
C LEU A 21 -0.90 30.35 -27.85
N THR A 22 -1.89 29.71 -28.49
CA THR A 22 -3.18 29.37 -27.84
C THR A 22 -3.00 28.32 -26.76
N GLY A 23 -2.21 27.27 -27.00
CA GLY A 23 -1.85 26.27 -25.98
C GLY A 23 -1.10 26.85 -24.78
N ARG A 24 -0.16 27.79 -25.01
CA ARG A 24 0.55 28.50 -23.93
C ARG A 24 -0.37 29.40 -23.09
N ARG A 25 -1.38 30.03 -23.68
CA ARG A 25 -2.38 30.84 -22.94
C ARG A 25 -3.31 29.97 -22.10
N GLN A 26 -3.75 28.82 -22.62
CA GLN A 26 -4.57 27.87 -21.88
C GLN A 26 -3.81 27.24 -20.68
N LEU A 27 -2.53 26.90 -20.84
CA LEU A 27 -1.70 26.39 -19.75
C LEU A 27 -1.43 27.43 -18.65
N ARG A 28 -1.31 28.72 -19.00
CA ARG A 28 -1.22 29.81 -17.99
C ARG A 28 -2.52 30.00 -17.23
N SER A 29 -3.68 29.92 -17.91
CA SER A 29 -4.99 29.97 -17.27
C SER A 29 -5.26 28.78 -16.34
N LEU A 30 -4.84 27.57 -16.73
CA LEU A 30 -4.88 26.37 -15.89
C LEU A 30 -3.93 26.46 -14.68
N LYS A 31 -2.71 27.01 -14.85
CA LYS A 31 -1.79 27.27 -13.73
C LYS A 31 -2.27 28.37 -12.78
N GLN A 32 -3.00 29.38 -13.27
CA GLN A 32 -3.63 30.40 -12.41
C GLN A 32 -4.86 29.85 -11.68
N LYS A 33 -5.74 29.11 -12.37
CA LYS A 33 -6.90 28.44 -11.75
C LYS A 33 -6.52 27.32 -10.78
N GLY A 34 -5.31 26.74 -10.90
CA GLY A 34 -4.78 25.77 -9.94
C GLY A 34 -4.07 26.39 -8.73
N ARG A 35 -3.79 27.70 -8.75
CA ARG A 35 -3.14 28.44 -7.64
C ARG A 35 -4.14 29.24 -6.80
N GLU A 36 -5.23 29.68 -7.39
CA GLU A 36 -6.37 30.24 -6.65
C GLU A 36 -7.24 29.10 -6.13
N ALA A 37 -7.57 29.11 -4.84
CA ALA A 37 -8.47 28.18 -4.12
C ALA A 37 -7.83 27.01 -3.33
N ARG A 38 -6.60 27.14 -2.81
CA ARG A 38 -6.35 26.59 -1.46
C ARG A 38 -6.66 27.70 -0.46
N PRO A 39 -7.74 27.60 0.34
CA PRO A 39 -7.98 28.61 1.36
C PRO A 39 -6.77 28.68 2.28
N ALA A 40 -6.18 29.86 2.40
CA ALA A 40 -5.11 30.12 3.36
C ALA A 40 -5.68 29.82 4.75
N MET A 41 -5.26 28.70 5.33
CA MET A 41 -5.72 28.27 6.63
C MET A 41 -5.02 29.14 7.68
N SER A 42 -5.78 29.73 8.61
CA SER A 42 -5.14 30.46 9.70
C SER A 42 -4.25 29.52 10.50
N LEU A 43 -3.15 30.03 11.06
CA LEU A 43 -2.27 29.22 11.92
C LEU A 43 -3.07 28.54 13.05
N SER A 44 -4.06 29.24 13.63
CA SER A 44 -4.97 28.68 14.64
C SER A 44 -5.81 27.50 14.13
N GLN A 45 -6.30 27.55 12.89
CA GLN A 45 -7.00 26.44 12.26
C GLN A 45 -6.04 25.28 11.93
N ALA A 46 -4.81 25.57 11.51
CA ALA A 46 -3.79 24.56 11.27
C ALA A 46 -3.44 23.79 12.56
N PHE A 47 -3.21 24.50 13.68
CA PHE A 47 -2.97 23.87 14.98
C PHE A 47 -4.16 23.04 15.47
N LYS A 48 -5.40 23.53 15.29
CA LYS A 48 -6.61 22.76 15.61
C LYS A 48 -6.69 21.47 14.80
N LYS A 49 -6.39 21.51 13.49
CA LYS A 49 -6.36 20.31 12.64
C LYS A 49 -5.28 19.32 13.07
N VAL A 50 -4.06 19.79 13.36
CA VAL A 50 -2.98 18.92 13.86
C VAL A 50 -3.38 18.24 15.17
N ARG A 51 -3.99 18.98 16.11
CA ARG A 51 -4.48 18.39 17.37
C ARG A 51 -5.55 17.34 17.13
N GLN A 52 -6.52 17.60 16.24
CA GLN A 52 -7.55 16.62 15.88
C GLN A 52 -6.94 15.36 15.24
N LEU A 53 -6.01 15.52 14.31
CA LEU A 53 -5.31 14.39 13.68
C LEU A 53 -4.53 13.57 14.71
N LYS A 54 -3.86 14.23 15.67
CA LYS A 54 -3.17 13.55 16.77
C LYS A 54 -4.14 12.74 17.62
N MET A 55 -5.27 13.33 18.03
CA MET A 55 -6.30 12.61 18.79
C MET A 55 -6.81 11.37 18.03
N LEU A 56 -7.07 11.51 16.73
CA LEU A 56 -7.50 10.37 15.89
C LEU A 56 -6.41 9.30 15.79
N SER A 57 -5.14 9.70 15.70
CA SER A 57 -4.00 8.77 15.72
C SER A 57 -3.90 8.02 17.05
N ASP A 58 -4.06 8.72 18.17
CA ASP A 58 -4.00 8.13 19.51
C ASP A 58 -5.15 7.14 19.72
N GLN A 59 -6.36 7.50 19.27
CA GLN A 59 -7.53 6.62 19.29
C GLN A 59 -7.29 5.33 18.48
N LYS A 60 -6.81 5.46 17.24
CA LYS A 60 -6.46 4.30 16.40
C LYS A 60 -5.41 3.41 17.05
N ARG A 61 -4.42 3.99 17.73
CA ARG A 61 -3.39 3.24 18.45
C ARG A 61 -3.97 2.48 19.65
N ALA A 62 -4.87 3.10 20.40
CA ALA A 62 -5.57 2.45 21.50
C ALA A 62 -6.42 1.27 21.01
N GLU A 63 -7.18 1.46 19.93
CA GLU A 63 -7.98 0.39 19.31
C GLU A 63 -7.11 -0.78 18.83
N LYS A 64 -6.01 -0.50 18.12
CA LYS A 64 -5.03 -1.51 17.72
C LYS A 64 -4.53 -2.32 18.92
N ARG A 65 -4.18 -1.65 20.02
CA ARG A 65 -3.67 -2.31 21.22
C ARG A 65 -4.69 -3.29 21.83
N LEU A 66 -5.95 -2.89 21.90
CA LEU A 66 -7.02 -3.77 22.37
C LEU A 66 -7.17 -5.02 21.49
N VAL A 67 -7.07 -4.86 20.16
CA VAL A 67 -7.12 -5.99 19.23
C VAL A 67 -5.91 -6.91 19.42
N ILE A 68 -4.70 -6.36 19.57
CA ILE A 68 -3.49 -7.17 19.83
C ILE A 68 -3.62 -7.93 21.14
N ASP A 69 -4.09 -7.29 22.20
CA ASP A 69 -4.23 -7.93 23.51
C ASP A 69 -5.28 -9.05 23.46
N ALA A 70 -6.36 -8.87 22.70
CA ALA A 70 -7.34 -9.94 22.44
C ALA A 70 -6.74 -11.11 21.66
N LEU A 71 -5.92 -10.87 20.62
CA LEU A 71 -5.23 -11.92 19.86
C LEU A 71 -4.19 -12.66 20.71
N LYS A 72 -3.52 -11.97 21.64
CA LYS A 72 -2.63 -12.62 22.60
C LYS A 72 -3.40 -13.51 23.56
N ALA A 73 -4.51 -13.00 24.11
CA ALA A 73 -5.37 -13.74 25.03
C ALA A 73 -6.04 -14.95 24.38
N SER A 74 -6.30 -14.91 23.06
CA SER A 74 -6.82 -16.05 22.32
C SER A 74 -5.82 -17.18 22.13
N GLY A 75 -4.53 -16.97 22.46
CA GLY A 75 -3.50 -17.98 22.25
C GLY A 75 -3.02 -18.10 20.79
N LEU A 76 -3.27 -17.09 19.94
CA LEU A 76 -2.91 -17.14 18.51
C LEU A 76 -1.45 -17.54 18.27
N TYR A 77 -0.52 -17.00 19.07
CA TYR A 77 0.89 -17.35 18.94
C TYR A 77 1.15 -18.85 19.16
N GLN A 78 0.48 -19.46 20.13
CA GLN A 78 0.61 -20.88 20.42
C GLN A 78 0.03 -21.73 19.28
N GLU A 79 -1.13 -21.35 18.74
CA GLU A 79 -1.73 -22.02 17.58
C GLU A 79 -0.81 -21.93 16.35
N VAL A 80 -0.22 -20.75 16.11
CA VAL A 80 0.77 -20.54 15.04
C VAL A 80 1.98 -21.45 15.26
N CYS A 81 2.51 -21.53 16.48
CA CYS A 81 3.65 -22.42 16.79
C CYS A 81 3.32 -23.90 16.55
N GLN A 82 2.09 -24.34 16.81
CA GLN A 82 1.64 -25.71 16.52
C GLN A 82 1.46 -25.97 15.02
N CYS A 83 1.21 -24.93 14.23
CA CYS A 83 1.11 -25.03 12.78
C CYS A 83 2.48 -25.14 12.10
N LEU A 84 3.55 -24.72 12.75
CA LEU A 84 4.89 -24.85 12.19
C LEU A 84 5.27 -26.34 12.09
N PRO A 85 5.89 -26.75 10.97
CA PRO A 85 6.41 -28.11 10.87
C PRO A 85 7.66 -28.28 11.74
N GLU A 86 7.99 -29.53 12.06
CA GLU A 86 9.18 -29.86 12.84
C GLU A 86 10.48 -29.50 12.11
N GLN A 87 10.45 -29.52 10.77
CA GLN A 87 11.57 -29.03 9.97
C GLN A 87 11.75 -27.52 10.19
N ARG A 88 12.98 -27.12 10.50
CA ARG A 88 13.32 -25.71 10.71
C ARG A 88 13.39 -24.90 9.41
N VAL A 89 13.61 -25.58 8.28
CA VAL A 89 13.75 -25.01 6.95
C VAL A 89 12.56 -25.45 6.10
N LEU A 90 11.88 -24.49 5.48
CA LEU A 90 10.68 -24.68 4.68
C LEU A 90 10.98 -24.46 3.21
N SER A 91 10.49 -25.35 2.34
CA SER A 91 10.41 -25.10 0.90
C SER A 91 9.24 -24.16 0.57
N THR A 92 9.16 -23.71 -0.68
CA THR A 92 8.00 -22.93 -1.14
C THR A 92 6.69 -23.73 -1.04
N GLU A 93 6.72 -25.04 -1.31
CA GLU A 93 5.56 -25.92 -1.11
C GLU A 93 5.16 -26.01 0.38
N ASP A 94 6.13 -25.99 1.29
CA ASP A 94 5.86 -25.95 2.73
C ASP A 94 5.21 -24.63 3.16
N ILE A 95 5.56 -23.50 2.53
CA ILE A 95 4.91 -22.21 2.77
C ILE A 95 3.42 -22.28 2.43
N ASP A 96 3.07 -22.83 1.27
CA ASP A 96 1.66 -22.97 0.88
C ASP A 96 0.90 -23.93 1.80
N ARG A 97 1.52 -25.05 2.20
CA ARG A 97 0.93 -25.97 3.19
C ARG A 97 0.74 -25.30 4.55
N LEU A 98 1.72 -24.53 5.01
CA LEU A 98 1.64 -23.77 6.26
C LEU A 98 0.50 -22.74 6.21
N ARG A 99 0.34 -22.01 5.10
CA ARG A 99 -0.79 -21.08 4.89
C ARG A 99 -2.13 -21.78 5.10
N HIS A 100 -2.32 -22.93 4.47
CA HIS A 100 -3.56 -23.70 4.61
C HIS A 100 -3.79 -24.18 6.05
N ARG A 101 -2.75 -24.72 6.70
CA ARG A 101 -2.84 -25.16 8.11
C ARG A 101 -3.21 -24.02 9.05
N LEU A 102 -2.62 -22.85 8.85
CA LEU A 102 -2.93 -21.66 9.66
C LEU A 102 -4.39 -21.23 9.48
N ALA A 103 -4.88 -21.22 8.25
CA ALA A 103 -6.27 -20.88 7.94
C ALA A 103 -7.30 -21.82 8.59
N THR A 104 -6.96 -23.11 8.76
CA THR A 104 -7.87 -24.11 9.35
C THR A 104 -7.74 -24.24 10.86
N THR A 105 -6.57 -23.92 11.43
CA THR A 105 -6.26 -24.18 12.84
C THR A 105 -6.39 -22.94 13.71
N THR A 106 -6.04 -21.78 13.17
CA THR A 106 -6.07 -20.53 13.94
C THR A 106 -7.42 -19.85 13.85
N ALA A 107 -7.69 -18.92 14.77
CA ALA A 107 -8.86 -18.03 14.68
C ALA A 107 -8.83 -17.08 13.46
N LEU A 108 -7.72 -17.05 12.69
CA LEU A 108 -7.54 -16.23 11.51
C LEU A 108 -7.62 -17.11 10.25
N HIS A 109 -8.63 -16.88 9.41
CA HIS A 109 -8.89 -17.76 8.25
C HIS A 109 -8.23 -17.28 6.95
N ASP A 110 -7.91 -15.99 6.84
CA ASP A 110 -7.48 -15.37 5.57
C ASP A 110 -5.96 -15.15 5.51
N TRP A 111 -5.20 -16.23 5.62
CA TRP A 111 -3.74 -16.17 5.50
C TRP A 111 -3.29 -16.07 4.03
N SER A 112 -2.39 -15.13 3.78
CA SER A 112 -1.75 -14.87 2.49
C SER A 112 -0.24 -14.76 2.66
N TRP A 113 0.54 -14.89 1.59
CA TRP A 113 1.98 -14.69 1.66
C TRP A 113 2.53 -14.06 0.39
N PHE A 114 3.70 -13.42 0.51
CA PHE A 114 4.46 -12.87 -0.60
C PHE A 114 5.96 -12.95 -0.30
N VAL A 115 6.76 -12.99 -1.37
CA VAL A 115 8.21 -12.92 -1.27
C VAL A 115 8.64 -11.47 -1.18
N VAL A 116 9.59 -11.18 -0.31
CA VAL A 116 10.23 -9.88 -0.16
C VAL A 116 11.72 -10.03 -0.39
N GLY A 117 12.27 -9.18 -1.25
CA GLY A 117 13.70 -8.96 -1.40
C GLY A 117 14.00 -7.47 -1.22
N SER A 118 14.58 -7.12 -0.08
CA SER A 118 15.00 -5.74 0.26
C SER A 118 16.38 -5.77 0.92
N ALA A 119 17.00 -4.61 1.09
CA ALA A 119 18.25 -4.49 1.84
C ALA A 119 18.12 -4.92 3.31
N LEU A 120 16.92 -4.78 3.89
CA LEU A 120 16.65 -5.07 5.31
C LEU A 120 16.18 -6.50 5.56
N PHE A 121 15.53 -7.10 4.58
CA PHE A 121 14.96 -8.44 4.69
C PHE A 121 14.82 -9.11 3.33
N GLN A 122 15.24 -10.37 3.28
CA GLN A 122 15.04 -11.26 2.15
C GLN A 122 14.39 -12.55 2.64
N GLY A 123 13.22 -12.89 2.10
CA GLY A 123 12.45 -14.02 2.58
C GLY A 123 10.97 -13.96 2.20
N VAL A 124 10.14 -14.65 2.96
CA VAL A 124 8.69 -14.69 2.80
C VAL A 124 8.03 -13.98 3.98
N VAL A 125 7.03 -13.18 3.67
CA VAL A 125 6.10 -12.61 4.66
C VAL A 125 4.77 -13.35 4.48
N MET A 126 4.32 -14.02 5.54
CA MET A 126 3.01 -14.63 5.60
C MET A 126 2.16 -13.87 6.60
N PHE A 127 0.94 -13.47 6.24
CA PHE A 127 0.15 -12.54 7.03
C PHE A 127 -1.34 -12.83 6.92
N SER A 128 -2.10 -12.32 7.88
CA SER A 128 -3.57 -12.28 7.84
C SER A 128 -4.03 -10.87 8.20
N CYS A 129 -5.13 -10.41 7.61
CA CYS A 129 -5.74 -9.14 7.99
C CYS A 129 -6.84 -9.38 9.03
N PHE A 130 -6.71 -8.78 10.22
CA PHE A 130 -7.71 -8.91 11.28
C PHE A 130 -8.05 -7.57 11.91
N LYS A 131 -9.27 -7.09 11.66
CA LYS A 131 -9.73 -5.76 12.09
C LYS A 131 -8.73 -4.68 11.65
N THR A 132 -8.03 -4.06 12.59
CA THR A 132 -7.07 -2.96 12.37
C THR A 132 -5.61 -3.41 12.42
N VAL A 133 -5.33 -4.70 12.64
CA VAL A 133 -3.99 -5.25 12.81
C VAL A 133 -3.70 -6.32 11.77
N THR A 134 -2.43 -6.50 11.46
CA THR A 134 -1.99 -7.50 10.47
C THR A 134 -0.99 -8.44 11.12
N PRO A 135 -1.43 -9.56 11.73
CA PRO A 135 -0.51 -10.56 12.23
C PRO A 135 0.30 -11.16 11.07
N ALA A 136 1.60 -11.36 11.30
CA ALA A 136 2.49 -11.89 10.26
C ALA A 136 3.62 -12.76 10.83
N LEU A 137 3.97 -13.79 10.08
CA LEU A 137 5.19 -14.57 10.21
C LEU A 137 6.21 -14.07 9.19
N LEU A 138 7.43 -13.84 9.66
CA LEU A 138 8.59 -13.54 8.83
C LEU A 138 9.45 -14.79 8.71
N LEU A 139 9.65 -15.25 7.48
CA LEU A 139 10.51 -16.38 7.18
C LEU A 139 11.70 -15.92 6.35
N LYS A 140 12.90 -15.94 6.94
CA LYS A 140 14.12 -15.48 6.30
C LYS A 140 14.61 -16.50 5.29
N SER A 141 15.04 -16.04 4.11
CA SER A 141 15.70 -16.88 3.12
C SER A 141 17.06 -17.35 3.63
N THR A 142 17.34 -18.64 3.47
CA THR A 142 18.64 -19.28 3.71
C THR A 142 19.11 -19.98 2.43
N ALA A 143 20.28 -20.61 2.47
CA ALA A 143 20.78 -21.40 1.34
C ALA A 143 19.89 -22.61 0.99
N ASN A 144 19.11 -23.09 1.96
CA ASN A 144 18.37 -24.35 1.87
C ASN A 144 16.85 -24.16 1.83
N GLY A 145 16.34 -22.92 1.93
CA GLY A 145 14.90 -22.62 1.96
C GLY A 145 14.59 -21.42 2.83
N PHE A 146 13.50 -21.48 3.60
CA PHE A 146 13.04 -20.40 4.47
C PHE A 146 12.99 -20.85 5.93
N GLU A 147 13.55 -20.06 6.84
CA GLU A 147 13.51 -20.32 8.28
C GLU A 147 12.67 -19.28 8.99
N LEU A 148 11.85 -19.69 9.97
CA LEU A 148 11.09 -18.75 10.78
C LEU A 148 12.05 -17.82 11.55
N GLN A 149 11.90 -16.53 11.33
CA GLN A 149 12.65 -15.50 12.04
C GLN A 149 11.86 -14.94 13.22
N SER A 150 10.59 -14.57 12.98
CA SER A 150 9.75 -13.94 14.00
C SER A 150 8.28 -13.98 13.65
N PHE A 151 7.45 -13.77 14.68
CA PHE A 151 6.02 -13.53 14.55
C PHE A 151 5.66 -12.15 15.13
N HIS A 152 4.83 -11.40 14.42
CA HIS A 152 4.37 -10.07 14.78
C HIS A 152 2.85 -10.02 14.80
N PHE A 153 2.27 -9.36 15.80
CA PHE A 153 0.81 -9.18 15.88
C PHE A 153 0.29 -7.99 15.06
N ASP A 154 1.17 -7.03 14.72
CA ASP A 154 0.84 -5.88 13.87
C ASP A 154 2.05 -5.55 12.99
N PHE A 155 2.11 -6.22 11.85
CA PHE A 155 3.12 -6.03 10.82
C PHE A 155 2.72 -4.90 9.87
N SER A 156 3.69 -4.08 9.47
CA SER A 156 3.51 -3.06 8.45
C SER A 156 4.58 -3.23 7.38
N THR A 157 4.17 -3.27 6.11
CA THR A 157 5.10 -3.35 4.97
C THR A 157 6.05 -2.17 4.90
N GLN A 158 5.72 -1.02 5.50
CA GLN A 158 6.64 0.11 5.66
C GLN A 158 7.89 -0.26 6.45
N GLN A 159 7.83 -1.29 7.33
CA GLN A 159 8.99 -1.79 8.07
C GLN A 159 10.01 -2.50 7.15
N LEU A 160 9.61 -2.90 5.94
CA LEU A 160 10.47 -3.58 4.97
C LEU A 160 10.96 -2.67 3.83
N MET A 161 10.43 -1.45 3.70
CA MET A 161 10.80 -0.48 2.65
C MET A 161 11.71 0.64 3.15
N GLY A 162 12.46 0.41 4.23
CA GLY A 162 13.42 1.38 4.76
C GLY A 162 14.61 1.59 3.83
#